data_AF-A0AAW2QBE9-F1
#
_entry.id   AF-A0AAW2QBE9-F1
#
_cell.length_a   1.000
_cell.length_b   1.000
_cell.length_c   1.000
_cell.angle_alpha   90.00
_cell.angle_beta   90.00
_cell.angle_gamma   90.00
#
_symmetry.space_group_name_H-M   'P 1'
#
loop_
_entity.id
_entity.type
_entity.pdbx_description
1 polymer ?
#
loop_
_entity_poly.entity_id
_entity_poly.type
_entity_poly.pdbx_seq_one_letter_code
_entity_poly.pdbx_strand_id
1 'polypeptide(L)' 'MTSRGCLEADFEMMAEFLLRAAQIASSVQREHGKPPKSFLKGLDNNKEIVELRMRVESFASQFAMPGFD' A
#
# COMPACT_ATOMS: atom_id res chain seq x y z
N MET A 1 -1.39 1.99 -14.27
CA MET A 1 -2.59 2.68 -13.76
C MET A 1 -3.17 3.64 -14.79
N THR A 2 -2.38 4.45 -15.50
CA THR A 2 -2.88 5.32 -16.60
C THR A 2 -3.65 4.54 -17.69
N SER A 3 -3.17 3.39 -18.15
CA SER A 3 -3.91 2.53 -19.09
C SER A 3 -5.21 1.94 -18.53
N ARG A 4 -5.42 2.00 -17.21
CA ARG A 4 -6.65 1.60 -16.52
C ARG A 4 -7.60 2.79 -16.29
N GLY A 5 -7.28 3.97 -16.84
CA GLY A 5 -8.13 5.16 -16.77
C GLY A 5 -7.84 6.10 -15.61
N CYS A 6 -6.79 5.87 -14.82
CA CYS A 6 -6.42 6.78 -13.73
C CYS A 6 -5.95 8.14 -14.25
N LEU A 7 -6.48 9.21 -13.66
CA LEU A 7 -6.14 10.62 -13.91
C LEU A 7 -5.32 11.20 -12.75
N GLU A 8 -4.98 12.48 -12.82
CA GLU A 8 -4.12 13.17 -11.86
C GLU A 8 -4.59 13.00 -10.40
N ALA A 9 -5.88 13.18 -10.13
CA ALA A 9 -6.46 13.01 -8.80
C ALA A 9 -6.32 11.57 -8.26
N ASP A 10 -6.38 10.56 -9.14
CA ASP A 10 -6.16 9.17 -8.76
C ASP A 10 -4.70 8.92 -8.37
N PHE A 11 -3.77 9.60 -9.04
CA PHE A 11 -2.35 9.55 -8.69
C PHE A 11 -2.03 10.30 -7.39
N GLU A 12 -2.74 11.38 -7.07
CA GLU A 12 -2.67 12.01 -5.76
C GLU A 12 -3.08 11.01 -4.65
N MET A 13 -4.18 10.28 -4.85
CA MET A 13 -4.60 9.21 -3.94
C MET A 13 -3.55 8.10 -3.81
N MET A 14 -2.90 7.71 -4.92
CA MET A 14 -1.80 6.75 -4.88
C MET A 14 -0.59 7.27 -4.08
N ALA A 15 -0.30 8.56 -4.16
CA ALA A 15 0.75 9.18 -3.36
C ALA A 15 0.44 9.10 -1.86
N GLU A 16 -0.83 9.27 -1.46
CA GLU A 16 -1.26 9.06 -0.07
C GLU A 16 -1.06 7.62 0.40
N PHE A 17 -1.38 6.63 -0.44
CA PHE A 17 -1.12 5.22 -0.13
C PHE A 17 0.37 4.93 0.05
N LEU A 18 1.23 5.49 -0.82
CA LEU A 18 2.68 5.33 -0.71
C LEU A 18 3.23 6.00 0.55
N LEU A 19 2.76 7.20 0.88
CA LEU A 19 3.11 7.90 2.11
C LEU A 19 2.73 7.06 3.34
N ARG A 20 1.52 6.50 3.35
CA ARG A 20 1.05 5.65 4.45
C ARG A 20 1.90 4.38 4.57
N ALA A 21 2.24 3.73 3.47
CA ALA A 21 3.12 2.56 3.46
C ALA A 21 4.51 2.89 4.05
N ALA A 22 5.09 4.02 3.64
CA ALA A 22 6.39 4.47 4.15
C ALA A 22 6.37 4.78 5.64
N GLN A 23 5.27 5.34 6.15
CA GLN A 23 5.07 5.58 7.58
C GLN A 23 4.98 4.27 8.37
N ILE A 24 4.20 3.29 7.91
CA ILE A 24 4.10 1.97 8.55
C ILE A 24 5.45 1.28 8.56
N ALA A 25 6.15 1.23 7.43
CA ALA A 25 7.48 0.64 7.33
C ALA A 25 8.47 1.33 8.29
N SER A 26 8.42 2.65 8.39
CA SER A 26 9.25 3.43 9.32
C SER A 26 8.93 3.11 10.77
N SER A 27 7.65 2.95 11.14
CA SER A 27 7.23 2.53 12.49
C SER A 27 7.75 1.15 12.84
N VAL A 28 7.55 0.16 11.95
CA VAL A 28 8.03 -1.21 12.15
C VAL A 28 9.55 -1.25 12.27
N GLN A 29 10.28 -0.48 11.46
CA GLN A 29 11.74 -0.39 11.55
C GLN A 29 12.20 0.22 12.89
N ARG A 30 11.46 1.19 13.45
CA ARG A 30 11.77 1.74 14.78
C ARG A 30 11.53 0.72 15.90
N GLU A 31 10.47 -0.07 15.80
CA GLU A 31 10.08 -1.04 16.84
C GLU A 31 10.90 -2.33 16.80
N HIS A 32 11.17 -2.85 15.61
CA HIS A 32 11.82 -4.15 15.41
C HIS A 32 13.28 -4.07 14.96
N GLY A 33 13.79 -2.85 14.70
CA GLY A 33 15.16 -2.59 14.29
C GLY A 33 15.42 -2.84 12.81
N LYS A 34 16.65 -2.52 12.39
CA LYS A 34 17.11 -2.61 11.00
C LYS A 34 17.37 -4.03 10.45
N PRO A 35 17.75 -5.05 11.25
CA PRO A 35 18.04 -6.37 10.70
C PRO A 35 16.82 -6.95 9.95
N PRO A 36 16.98 -7.46 8.71
CA PRO A 36 15.84 -7.91 7.90
C PRO A 36 14.95 -8.96 8.61
N LYS A 37 15.55 -9.89 9.35
CA LYS A 37 14.78 -10.92 10.06
C LYS A 37 13.83 -10.36 11.12
N SER A 38 14.28 -9.37 11.90
CA SER A 38 13.44 -8.77 12.94
C SER A 38 12.42 -7.82 12.34
N PHE A 39 12.81 -7.05 11.31
CA PHE A 39 11.90 -6.20 10.55
C PHE A 39 10.74 -6.98 9.94
N LEU A 40 11.03 -8.07 9.21
CA LEU A 40 10.00 -8.92 8.57
C LEU A 40 9.02 -9.49 9.60
N LYS A 41 9.51 -9.92 10.77
CA LYS A 41 8.66 -10.40 11.87
C LYS A 41 7.69 -9.33 12.39
N GLY A 42 8.06 -8.05 12.32
CA GLY A 42 7.20 -6.93 12.70
C GLY A 42 6.14 -6.57 11.66
N LEU A 43 6.27 -7.07 10.43
CA LEU A 43 5.24 -6.92 9.38
C LEU A 43 4.14 -7.97 9.51
N ASP A 44 4.46 -9.15 10.08
CA ASP A 44 3.51 -10.24 10.23
C ASP A 44 2.30 -9.81 11.08
N ASN A 45 1.10 -10.00 10.52
CA ASN A 45 -0.18 -9.65 11.14
C ASN A 45 -0.32 -8.17 11.58
N ASN A 46 0.44 -7.26 10.97
CA ASN A 46 0.29 -5.83 11.25
C ASN A 46 -1.07 -5.32 10.73
N LYS A 47 -1.92 -4.87 11.65
CA LYS A 47 -3.28 -4.40 11.35
C LYS A 47 -3.30 -3.20 10.39
N GLU A 48 -2.32 -2.30 10.48
CA GLU A 48 -2.24 -1.14 9.59
C GLU A 48 -1.92 -1.56 8.15
N ILE A 49 -1.13 -2.61 7.95
CA ILE A 49 -0.85 -3.18 6.63
C ILE A 49 -2.12 -3.81 6.03
N VAL A 50 -2.86 -4.57 6.84
CA VAL A 50 -4.12 -5.19 6.41
C VAL A 50 -5.14 -4.13 6.01
N GLU A 51 -5.27 -3.07 6.80
CA GLU A 51 -6.16 -1.96 6.50
C GLU A 51 -5.75 -1.21 5.23
N LEU A 52 -4.46 -0.89 5.08
CA LEU A 52 -3.94 -0.23 3.89
C LEU A 52 -4.21 -1.09 2.64
N ARG A 53 -3.99 -2.40 2.73
CA ARG A 53 -4.28 -3.34 1.64
C ARG A 53 -5.75 -3.27 1.22
N MET A 54 -6.68 -3.36 2.17
CA MET A 54 -8.12 -3.30 1.85
C MET A 54 -8.51 -2.00 1.13
N ARG A 55 -7.94 -0.86 1.56
CA ARG A 55 -8.20 0.43 0.91
C ARG A 55 -7.63 0.49 -0.50
N VAL A 56 -6.40 0.00 -0.70
CA VAL A 56 -5.74 -0.06 -2.02
C VAL A 56 -6.50 -0.99 -2.96
N GLU A 57 -6.93 -2.16 -2.50
CA GLU A 57 -7.72 -3.11 -3.30
C GLU A 57 -9.08 -2.52 -3.70
N SER A 58 -9.78 -1.90 -2.74
CA SER A 58 -11.06 -1.20 -3.00
C SER A 58 -10.89 -0.09 -4.04
N PHE A 59 -9.86 0.75 -3.91
CA PHE A 59 -9.53 1.77 -4.89
C PHE A 59 -9.23 1.17 -6.27
N ALA A 60 -8.34 0.17 -6.33
CA ALA A 60 -7.92 -0.45 -7.58
C ALA A 60 -9.05 -1.20 -8.30
N SER A 61 -10.06 -1.68 -7.57
CA SER A 61 -11.23 -2.39 -8.13
C SER A 61 -12.18 -1.49 -8.91
N GLN A 62 -12.11 -0.16 -8.71
CA GLN A 62 -12.96 0.81 -9.40
C GLN A 62 -12.54 1.03 -10.87
N PHE A 63 -11.33 0.60 -11.22
CA PHE A 63 -10.77 0.79 -12.56
C PHE A 63 -10.85 -0.53 -13.34
N ALA A 64 -11.33 -0.46 -14.58
CA ALA A 64 -11.36 -1.63 -15.46
C ALA A 64 -9.94 -2.21 -15.69
N MET A 65 -9.86 -3.51 -15.98
CA MET A 65 -8.60 -4.16 -16.37
C MET A 65 -8.64 -4.43 -17.87
N PRO A 66 -7.84 -3.71 -18.68
CA PRO A 66 -7.84 -3.94 -20.13
C PRO A 66 -7.31 -5.35 -20.44
N GLY A 67 -7.93 -6.01 -21.42
CA GLY A 67 -7.55 -7.36 -21.87
C GLY A 67 -8.24 -8.52 -21.14
N PHE A 68 -9.18 -8.22 -20.24
CA PHE A 68 -10.05 -9.19 -19.58
C PHE A 68 -11.50 -8.69 -19.69
N ASP A 69 -12.45 -9.59 -19.95
CA ASP A 69 -13.90 -9.31 -19.91
C ASP A 69 -14.39 -9.12 -18.46
#